data_AF-A0A387ANL7-F1
#
_entry.id   AF-A0A387ANL7-F1
#
_cell.length_a   1.000
_cell.length_b   1.000
_cell.length_c   1.000
_cell.angle_alpha   90.00
_cell.angle_beta   90.00
_cell.angle_gamma   90.00
#
_symmetry.space_group_name_H-M   'P 1'
#
loop_
_entity.id
_entity.type
_entity.pdbx_description
1 polymer ?
#
loop_
_entity_poly.entity_id
_entity_poly.type
_entity_poly.pdbx_seq_one_letter_code
_entity_poly.pdbx_strand_id
1 'polypeptide(L)'
;MMDTNKYLEALKYESADTVLGSIMSEAQFPHLDEIGDACDVAYFTDNQHDLELIERHQPMFYNYKQHRLVNKADVLAVLKKLSQ
;
A
#
# COMPACT_ATOMS: atom_id res chain seq x y z
N MET A 1 14.90 12.31 -8.06
CA MET A 1 13.96 11.62 -8.96
C MET A 1 13.93 10.18 -8.50
N MET A 2 12.75 9.64 -8.21
CA MET A 2 12.59 8.30 -7.66
C MET A 2 13.02 7.25 -8.70
N ASP A 3 13.87 6.28 -8.32
CA ASP A 3 14.25 5.20 -9.24
C ASP A 3 13.09 4.22 -9.37
N THR A 4 12.22 4.45 -10.35
CA THR A 4 11.02 3.64 -10.57
C THR A 4 11.37 2.20 -10.97
N ASN A 5 12.49 2.00 -11.69
CA ASN A 5 12.86 0.69 -12.21
C ASN A 5 13.18 -0.29 -11.07
N LYS A 6 13.82 0.17 -9.98
CA LYS A 6 14.11 -0.71 -8.84
C LYS A 6 12.83 -1.30 -8.22
N TYR A 7 11.74 -0.53 -8.15
CA TYR A 7 10.48 -1.00 -7.59
C TYR A 7 9.71 -1.90 -8.54
N LEU A 8 9.79 -1.63 -9.86
CA LEU A 8 9.23 -2.51 -10.88
C LEU A 8 9.92 -3.89 -10.87
N GLU A 9 11.24 -3.92 -10.66
CA GLU A 9 11.97 -5.17 -10.47
C GLU A 9 11.61 -5.85 -9.15
N ALA A 10 11.53 -5.11 -8.03
CA ALA A 10 11.14 -5.67 -6.73
C ALA A 10 9.76 -6.34 -6.77
N LEU A 11 8.78 -5.77 -7.49
CA LEU A 11 7.44 -6.34 -7.69
C LEU A 11 7.42 -7.73 -8.37
N LYS A 12 8.54 -8.20 -8.92
CA LYS A 12 8.65 -9.56 -9.48
C LYS A 12 8.92 -10.61 -8.40
N TYR A 13 9.42 -10.20 -7.23
CA TYR A 13 9.92 -11.09 -6.19
C TYR A 13 9.29 -10.84 -4.82
N GLU A 14 8.83 -9.62 -4.57
CA GLU A 14 8.27 -9.17 -3.30
C GLU A 14 6.76 -8.91 -3.38
N SER A 15 6.11 -8.92 -2.22
CA SER A 15 4.71 -8.56 -2.11
C SER A 15 4.49 -7.08 -2.41
N ALA A 16 3.30 -6.72 -2.88
CA ALA A 16 2.96 -5.32 -3.13
C ALA A 16 3.05 -4.46 -1.85
N ASP A 17 2.71 -5.03 -0.69
CA ASP A 17 2.79 -4.37 0.61
C ASP A 17 4.25 -4.04 0.99
N THR A 18 5.17 -4.99 0.79
CA THR A 18 6.62 -4.80 1.04
C THR A 18 7.22 -3.73 0.13
N VAL A 19 6.92 -3.80 -1.17
CA VAL A 19 7.41 -2.81 -2.14
C VAL A 19 6.83 -1.42 -1.81
N LEU A 20 5.54 -1.35 -1.46
CA LEU A 20 4.91 -0.10 -1.07
C LEU A 20 5.58 0.50 0.18
N GLY A 21 5.95 -0.31 1.17
CA GLY A 21 6.70 0.16 2.34
C GLY A 21 8.03 0.82 1.96
N SER A 22 8.76 0.25 1.00
CA SER A 22 10.02 0.84 0.50
C SER A 22 9.79 2.16 -0.24
N ILE A 23 8.71 2.26 -1.01
CA ILE A 23 8.31 3.49 -1.71
C ILE A 23 7.92 4.58 -0.71
N MET A 24 7.05 4.24 0.25
CA MET A 24 6.59 5.17 1.27
C MET A 24 7.74 5.69 2.14
N SER A 25 8.67 4.81 2.53
CA SER A 25 9.86 5.19 3.28
C SER A 25 10.74 6.20 2.51
N GLU A 26 11.05 5.93 1.24
CA GLU A 26 11.84 6.84 0.41
C GLU A 26 11.14 8.18 0.16
N ALA A 27 9.82 8.15 0.01
CA ALA A 27 8.99 9.34 -0.19
C ALA A 27 8.62 10.07 1.11
N GLN A 28 9.14 9.65 2.27
CA GLN A 28 8.85 10.23 3.59
C GLN A 28 7.36 10.18 3.97
N PHE A 29 6.70 9.05 3.69
CA PHE A 29 5.32 8.74 4.03
C PHE A 29 4.31 9.83 3.58
N PRO A 30 4.22 10.09 2.26
CA PRO A 30 3.26 11.05 1.75
C PRO A 30 1.83 10.56 1.99
N HIS A 31 0.88 11.49 2.12
CA HIS A 31 -0.53 11.11 2.22
C HIS A 31 -1.03 10.52 0.89
N LEU A 32 -1.75 9.39 0.98
CA LEU A 32 -2.40 8.72 -0.14
C LEU A 32 -3.93 8.67 0.10
N ASP A 33 -4.70 9.05 -0.91
CA ASP A 33 -6.15 9.25 -0.79
C ASP A 33 -6.95 7.94 -0.69
N GLU A 34 -6.31 6.79 -0.94
CA GLU A 34 -6.99 5.49 -1.03
C GLU A 34 -6.31 4.40 -0.21
N ILE A 35 -5.07 4.64 0.24
CA ILE A 35 -4.23 3.66 0.92
C ILE A 35 -3.75 4.26 2.24
N GLY A 36 -3.92 3.51 3.32
CA GLY A 36 -3.54 3.93 4.66
C GLY A 36 -2.77 2.84 5.39
N ASP A 37 -2.23 3.20 6.56
CA ASP A 37 -1.74 2.23 7.53
C ASP A 37 -2.89 1.29 7.92
N ALA A 38 -2.66 -0.01 7.84
CA ALA A 38 -3.71 -1.00 8.09
C ALA A 38 -4.21 -0.99 9.54
N CYS A 39 -3.37 -0.61 10.52
CA CYS A 39 -3.77 -0.49 11.91
C CYS A 39 -4.73 0.70 12.09
N ASP A 40 -4.44 1.83 11.45
CA ASP A 40 -5.34 2.99 11.46
C ASP A 40 -6.67 2.63 10.78
N VAL A 41 -6.62 1.96 9.63
CA VAL A 41 -7.84 1.51 8.94
C VAL A 41 -8.67 0.59 9.84
N ALA A 42 -8.05 -0.40 10.49
CA ALA A 42 -8.74 -1.30 11.40
C ALA A 42 -9.32 -0.59 12.64
N TYR A 43 -8.66 0.47 13.11
CA TYR A 43 -9.14 1.24 14.26
C TYR A 43 -10.38 2.09 13.92
N PHE A 44 -10.45 2.64 12.70
CA PHE A 44 -11.51 3.58 12.31
C PHE A 44 -12.66 2.96 11.51
N THR A 45 -12.47 1.78 10.91
CA THR A 45 -13.49 1.15 10.08
C THR A 45 -14.52 0.37 10.91
N ASP A 46 -15.78 0.36 10.47
CA ASP A 46 -16.83 -0.55 10.93
C ASP A 46 -17.07 -1.71 9.93
N ASN A 47 -16.34 -1.72 8.81
CA ASN A 47 -16.46 -2.75 7.78
C ASN A 47 -15.83 -4.07 8.23
N GLN A 48 -16.68 -5.06 8.51
CA GLN A 48 -16.25 -6.39 8.93
C GLN A 48 -15.37 -7.10 7.90
N HIS A 49 -15.58 -6.86 6.61
CA HIS A 49 -14.74 -7.45 5.57
C HIS A 49 -13.29 -6.95 5.66
N ASP A 50 -13.11 -5.66 5.91
CA ASP A 50 -11.78 -5.06 6.05
C ASP A 50 -11.09 -5.60 7.30
N LEU A 51 -11.81 -5.65 8.43
CA LEU A 51 -11.31 -6.20 9.69
C LEU A 51 -10.86 -7.65 9.54
N GLU A 52 -11.67 -8.52 8.93
CA GLU A 52 -11.31 -9.92 8.67
C GLU A 52 -10.05 -10.05 7.79
N LEU A 53 -9.94 -9.21 6.75
CA LEU A 53 -8.78 -9.23 5.86
C LEU A 53 -7.51 -8.76 6.57
N ILE A 54 -7.60 -7.67 7.35
CA ILE A 54 -6.48 -7.11 8.11
C ILE A 54 -6.05 -8.07 9.21
N GLU A 55 -7.00 -8.64 9.97
CA GLU A 55 -6.70 -9.61 11.02
C GLU A 55 -5.99 -10.85 10.44
N ARG A 56 -6.48 -11.37 9.31
CA ARG A 56 -5.95 -12.58 8.69
C ARG A 56 -4.56 -12.40 8.08
N HIS A 57 -4.32 -11.28 7.42
CA HIS A 57 -3.10 -11.09 6.61
C HIS A 57 -2.06 -10.17 7.27
N GLN A 58 -2.46 -9.42 8.30
CA GLN A 58 -1.62 -8.47 9.03
C GLN A 58 -0.79 -7.57 8.07
N PRO A 59 -1.40 -6.93 7.06
CA PRO A 59 -0.67 -6.08 6.13
C PRO A 59 -0.18 -4.80 6.82
N MET A 60 0.84 -4.16 6.26
CA MET A 60 1.25 -2.82 6.71
C MET A 60 0.35 -1.74 6.12
N PHE A 61 -0.02 -1.88 4.84
CA PHE A 61 -0.88 -0.94 4.13
C PHE A 61 -2.16 -1.61 3.62
N TYR A 62 -3.25 -0.85 3.58
CA TYR A 62 -4.55 -1.34 3.14
C TYR A 62 -5.25 -0.36 2.21
N ASN A 63 -5.86 -0.86 1.12
CA ASN A 63 -6.67 -0.04 0.23
C ASN A 63 -8.10 0.03 0.79
N TYR A 64 -8.34 1.02 1.65
CA TYR A 64 -9.62 1.19 2.36
C TYR A 64 -10.75 1.69 1.45
N LYS A 65 -10.42 2.27 0.28
CA LYS A 65 -11.44 2.69 -0.69
C LYS A 65 -11.99 1.51 -1.49
N GLN A 66 -11.15 0.51 -1.76
CA GLN A 66 -11.53 -0.69 -2.51
C GLN A 66 -11.79 -1.91 -1.62
N HIS A 67 -11.69 -1.77 -0.30
CA HIS A 67 -11.95 -2.83 0.68
C HIS A 67 -11.15 -4.11 0.38
N ARG A 68 -9.84 -3.96 0.14
CA ARG A 68 -8.93 -5.08 -0.16
C ARG A 68 -7.48 -4.79 0.22
N LEU A 69 -6.68 -5.86 0.31
CA LEU A 69 -5.23 -5.77 0.41
C LEU A 69 -4.63 -4.99 -0.77
N VAL A 70 -3.51 -4.31 -0.52
CA VAL A 70 -2.71 -3.65 -1.54
C VAL A 70 -2.20 -4.66 -2.56
N ASN A 71 -2.24 -4.30 -3.84
CA ASN A 71 -1.78 -5.13 -4.95
C ASN A 71 -0.83 -4.37 -5.87
N LYS A 72 -0.35 -5.06 -6.92
CA LYS A 72 0.59 -4.48 -7.90
C LYS A 72 0.07 -3.22 -8.58
N ALA A 73 -1.22 -3.15 -8.89
CA ALA A 73 -1.80 -1.98 -9.56
C ALA A 73 -1.76 -0.73 -8.66
N ASP A 74 -1.99 -0.91 -7.37
CA ASP A 74 -1.87 0.17 -6.38
C ASP A 74 -0.44 0.72 -6.33
N VAL A 75 0.55 -0.17 -6.28
CA VAL A 75 1.97 0.22 -6.27
C VAL A 75 2.34 1.03 -7.52
N LEU A 76 1.89 0.60 -8.70
CA LEU A 76 2.12 1.33 -9.94
C LEU A 76 1.45 2.72 -9.95
N ALA A 77 0.25 2.84 -9.38
CA ALA A 77 -0.44 4.11 -9.25
C ALA A 77 0.29 5.07 -8.31
N VAL A 78 0.79 4.58 -7.17
CA VAL A 78 1.59 5.37 -6.22
C VAL A 78 2.90 5.82 -6.86
N LEU A 79 3.64 4.92 -7.50
CA LEU A 79 4.87 5.28 -8.22
C LEU A 79 4.63 6.37 -9.25
N LYS A 80 3.56 6.25 -10.05
CA LYS A 80 3.20 7.27 -11.03
C LYS A 80 2.88 8.62 -10.37
N LYS A 81 2.14 8.62 -9.24
CA LYS A 81 1.80 9.84 -8.49
C LYS A 81 3.06 10.54 -7.94
N LEU A 82 4.03 9.77 -7.44
CA LEU A 82 5.25 10.30 -6.80
C LEU A 82 6.39 10.63 -7.77
N SER A 83 6.31 10.18 -9.02
CA SER A 83 7.32 10.44 -10.06
C SER A 83 7.02 11.70 -10.89
N GLN A 84 5.89 12.37 -10.64
CA GLN A 84 5.49 13.64 -11.24
C GLN A 84 6.03 14.82 -10.42
#